data_AF-A0AA35X9C8-F1
#
_entry.id   AF-A0AA35X9C8-F1
#
_cell.length_a   1.000
_cell.length_b   1.000
_cell.length_c   1.000
_cell.angle_alpha   90.00
_cell.angle_beta   90.00
_cell.angle_gamma   90.00
#
_symmetry.space_group_name_H-M   'P 1'
#
loop_
_entity.id
_entity.type
_entity.pdbx_description
1 polymer ?
#
loop_
_entity_poly.entity_id
_entity_poly.type
_entity_poly.pdbx_seq_one_letter_code
_entity_poly.pdbx_strand_id
1 'polypeptide(L)'
;MESLVSLEGCEPELREYLERHRWPSVMEALLTGLTVMTPRDPWQFVCQSLMHIRDASVTDIPRDLFIDPASRGALQSGCLRGLHPDTDAIDEEQLELAYRFRSVHLCHWCFRAWLQYHEQEKVEQALFRERLRQAER
;
A
#
# COMPACT_ATOMS: atom_id res chain seq x y z
N MET A 1 9.50 7.35 20.11
CA MET A 1 8.56 7.32 18.97
C MET A 1 7.67 6.15 19.25
N GLU A 2 6.45 6.40 19.70
CA GLU A 2 5.50 5.35 20.08
C GLU A 2 5.03 4.65 18.81
N SER A 3 5.13 3.33 18.78
CA SER A 3 4.75 2.52 17.62
C SER A 3 3.24 2.39 17.54
N LEU A 4 2.69 2.36 16.32
CA LEU A 4 1.26 2.10 16.07
C LEU A 4 0.81 0.69 16.44
N VAL A 5 1.76 -0.20 16.76
CA VAL A 5 1.47 -1.57 17.19
C VAL A 5 1.67 -1.65 18.69
N SER A 6 0.58 -1.59 19.44
CA SER A 6 0.60 -1.83 20.88
C SER A 6 0.97 -3.30 21.17
N LEU A 7 1.94 -3.49 22.06
CA LEU A 7 2.34 -4.81 22.58
C LEU A 7 1.76 -5.05 23.98
N GLU A 8 0.75 -4.28 24.37
CA GLU A 8 0.00 -4.50 25.61
C GLU A 8 -0.69 -5.87 25.57
N GLY A 9 -0.62 -6.60 26.68
CA GLY A 9 -1.15 -7.96 26.78
C GLY A 9 -0.27 -9.06 26.16
N CYS A 10 0.85 -8.74 25.48
CA CYS A 10 1.83 -9.76 25.08
C CYS A 10 2.66 -10.26 26.27
N GLU A 11 2.97 -11.56 26.27
CA GLU A 11 3.96 -12.16 27.18
C GLU A 11 5.29 -11.40 27.10
N PRO A 12 6.00 -11.18 28.22
CA PRO A 12 7.21 -10.36 28.27
C PRO A 12 8.31 -10.89 27.37
N GLU A 13 8.47 -12.22 27.25
CA GLU A 13 9.45 -12.85 26.38
C GLU A 13 9.15 -12.59 24.88
N LEU A 14 7.86 -12.63 24.51
CA LEU A 14 7.42 -12.33 23.15
C LEU A 14 7.60 -10.84 22.84
N ARG A 15 7.26 -9.96 23.77
CA ARG A 15 7.46 -8.51 23.62
C ARG A 15 8.93 -8.20 23.37
N GLU A 16 9.83 -8.75 24.19
CA GLU A 16 11.27 -8.56 24.04
C GLU A 16 11.78 -9.07 22.68
N TYR A 17 11.28 -10.22 22.22
CA TYR A 17 11.58 -10.74 20.89
C TYR A 17 11.14 -9.78 19.78
N LEU A 18 9.90 -9.32 19.82
CA LEU A 18 9.34 -8.42 18.80
C LEU A 18 10.06 -7.07 18.76
N GLU A 19 10.39 -6.51 19.92
CA GLU A 19 11.16 -5.27 20.03
C GLU A 19 12.60 -5.44 19.52
N ARG A 20 13.28 -6.53 19.92
CA ARG A 20 14.64 -6.87 19.45
C ARG A 20 14.69 -6.97 17.93
N HIS A 21 13.66 -7.54 17.31
CA HIS A 21 13.55 -7.68 15.86
C HIS A 21 12.83 -6.50 15.18
N ARG A 22 12.50 -5.44 15.93
CA ARG A 22 11.82 -4.22 15.45
C ARG A 22 10.56 -4.49 14.64
N TRP A 23 9.88 -5.57 14.98
CA TRP A 23 8.67 -6.00 14.28
C TRP A 23 7.57 -4.93 14.27
N PRO A 24 7.34 -4.16 15.35
CA PRO A 24 6.38 -3.07 15.34
C PRO A 24 6.64 -2.05 14.20
N SER A 25 7.88 -1.63 14.01
CA SER A 25 8.27 -0.70 12.94
C SER A 25 8.13 -1.30 11.54
N VAL A 26 8.46 -2.59 11.38
CA VAL A 26 8.24 -3.33 10.12
C VAL A 26 6.75 -3.35 9.77
N MET A 27 5.91 -3.71 10.74
CA MET A 27 4.46 -3.76 10.55
C MET A 27 3.88 -2.39 10.24
N GLU A 28 4.32 -1.35 10.93
CA GLU A 28 3.90 0.02 10.71
C GLU A 28 4.25 0.53 9.30
N ALA A 29 5.48 0.28 8.84
CA ALA A 29 5.90 0.63 7.48
C ALA A 29 5.13 -0.16 6.40
N LEU A 30 4.92 -1.46 6.62
CA LEU A 30 4.15 -2.32 5.70
C LEU A 30 2.69 -1.87 5.61
N LEU A 31 2.02 -1.66 6.74
CA LEU A 31 0.62 -1.22 6.77
C LEU A 31 0.48 0.15 6.11
N THR A 32 1.37 1.09 6.43
CA THR A 32 1.34 2.42 5.82
C THR A 32 1.59 2.34 4.31
N GLY A 33 2.56 1.55 3.87
CA GLY A 33 2.84 1.30 2.46
C GLY A 33 1.66 0.68 1.73
N LEU A 34 1.01 -0.34 2.30
CA LEU A 34 -0.17 -0.99 1.74
C LEU A 34 -1.34 -0.01 1.58
N THR A 35 -1.60 0.81 2.60
CA THR A 35 -2.71 1.77 2.58
C THR A 35 -2.47 2.90 1.58
N VAL A 36 -1.23 3.37 1.44
CA VAL A 36 -0.91 4.51 0.55
C VAL A 36 -0.71 4.04 -0.89
N MET A 37 0.09 3.00 -1.10
CA MET A 37 0.44 2.53 -2.45
C MET A 37 -0.69 1.73 -3.09
N THR A 38 -1.59 1.15 -2.29
CA THR A 38 -2.72 0.33 -2.74
C THR A 38 -2.31 -0.63 -3.88
N PRO A 39 -1.28 -1.47 -3.66
CA PRO A 39 -0.71 -2.28 -4.74
C PRO A 39 -1.74 -3.25 -5.32
N ARG A 40 -1.63 -3.54 -6.62
CA ARG A 40 -2.52 -4.49 -7.33
C ARG A 40 -2.45 -5.89 -6.74
N ASP A 41 -1.26 -6.30 -6.29
CA ASP A 41 -1.03 -7.55 -5.55
C ASP A 41 -0.40 -7.22 -4.17
N PRO A 42 -1.22 -7.18 -3.10
CA PRO A 42 -0.74 -6.91 -1.75
C PRO A 42 0.24 -7.96 -1.21
N TRP A 43 0.08 -9.22 -1.61
CA TRP A 43 0.94 -10.30 -1.15
C TRP A 43 2.35 -10.14 -1.74
N GLN A 44 2.43 -9.91 -3.05
CA GLN A 44 3.69 -9.63 -3.72
C GLN A 44 4.40 -8.41 -3.12
N PHE A 45 3.66 -7.34 -2.82
CA PHE A 45 4.20 -6.15 -2.18
C PHE A 45 4.83 -6.44 -0.81
N VAL A 46 4.14 -7.21 0.04
CA VAL A 46 4.67 -7.60 1.36
C VAL A 46 5.94 -8.42 1.23
N CYS A 47 5.95 -9.44 0.35
CA CYS A 47 7.14 -10.26 0.14
C CYS A 47 8.35 -9.43 -0.31
N GLN A 48 8.16 -8.54 -1.30
CA GLN A 48 9.23 -7.69 -1.80
C GLN A 48 9.72 -6.70 -0.74
N SER A 49 8.82 -6.13 0.05
CA SER A 49 9.13 -5.21 1.14
C SER A 49 9.96 -5.89 2.25
N LEU A 50 9.61 -7.12 2.63
CA LEU A 50 10.36 -7.92 3.60
C LEU A 50 11.73 -8.34 3.06
N MET A 51 11.82 -8.73 1.77
CA MET A 51 13.10 -9.00 1.11
C MET A 51 13.98 -7.75 1.10
N HIS A 52 13.40 -6.58 0.83
CA HIS A 52 14.14 -5.31 0.86
C HIS A 52 14.74 -5.01 2.23
N ILE A 53 13.97 -5.18 3.32
CA ILE A 53 14.48 -5.00 4.69
C ILE A 53 15.65 -5.96 4.96
N ARG A 54 15.50 -7.23 4.57
CA ARG A 54 16.52 -8.26 4.77
C ARG A 54 17.80 -7.93 4.00
N ASP A 55 17.67 -7.56 2.72
CA ASP A 55 18.79 -7.46 1.80
C ASP A 55 19.52 -6.11 1.92
N ALA A 56 18.83 -5.03 2.29
CA ALA A 56 19.42 -3.69 2.44
C ALA A 56 20.00 -3.43 3.84
N SER A 57 19.97 -4.41 4.76
CA SER A 57 20.47 -4.29 6.14
C SER A 57 19.98 -3.00 6.84
N VAL A 58 18.71 -2.67 6.61
CA VAL A 58 18.12 -1.39 6.99
C VAL A 58 18.13 -1.27 8.52
N THR A 59 18.98 -0.40 9.05
CA THR A 59 19.13 -0.19 10.50
C THR A 59 18.02 0.64 11.12
N ASP A 60 17.28 1.39 10.32
CA ASP A 60 16.12 2.17 10.76
C ASP A 60 14.98 2.06 9.75
N ILE A 61 13.79 1.70 10.22
CA ILE A 61 12.63 1.39 9.38
C ILE A 61 11.63 2.53 9.55
N PRO A 62 11.75 3.60 8.77
CA PRO A 62 10.81 4.69 8.83
C PRO A 62 9.46 4.23 8.28
N ARG A 63 8.38 4.82 8.81
CA ARG A 63 7.01 4.50 8.43
C ARG A 63 6.73 4.66 6.93
N ASP A 64 7.45 5.56 6.25
CA ASP A 64 7.29 5.85 4.82
C ASP A 64 8.26 5.09 3.91
N LEU A 65 8.97 4.08 4.43
CA LEU A 65 10.01 3.34 3.70
C LEU A 65 9.53 2.78 2.35
N PHE A 66 8.31 2.25 2.29
CA PHE A 66 7.75 1.61 1.09
C PHE A 66 6.85 2.54 0.27
N ILE A 67 6.94 3.85 0.49
CA ILE A 67 6.09 4.84 -0.17
C ILE A 67 6.91 5.65 -1.16
N ASP A 68 6.42 5.67 -2.40
CA ASP A 68 7.00 6.47 -3.45
C ASP A 68 7.04 7.95 -3.05
N PRO A 69 8.14 8.68 -3.33
CA PRO A 69 8.28 10.08 -2.95
C PRO A 69 7.12 10.97 -3.42
N ALA A 70 6.55 10.66 -4.59
CA ALA A 70 5.40 11.37 -5.15
C ALA A 70 4.11 11.18 -4.34
N SER A 71 3.99 10.05 -3.61
CA SER A 71 2.80 9.66 -2.85
C SER A 71 2.91 10.00 -1.36
N ARG A 72 4.07 10.47 -0.88
CA ARG A 72 4.27 10.84 0.54
C ARG A 72 3.36 11.97 1.01
N GLY A 73 2.87 12.83 0.12
CA GLY A 73 1.86 13.84 0.44
C GLY A 73 0.56 13.24 1.00
N ALA A 74 0.23 11.99 0.66
CA ALA A 74 -0.94 11.28 1.20
C ALA A 74 -0.84 11.04 2.71
N LEU A 75 0.38 10.91 3.26
CA LEU A 75 0.63 10.78 4.70
C LEU A 75 0.24 12.05 5.48
N GLN A 76 0.30 13.21 4.83
CA GLN A 76 -0.07 14.50 5.42
C GLN A 76 -1.57 14.78 5.28
N SER A 77 -2.28 14.03 4.42
CA SER A 77 -3.74 14.09 4.34
C SER A 77 -4.34 13.45 5.60
N GLY A 78 -5.31 14.12 6.23
CA GLY A 78 -5.76 13.85 7.60
C GLY A 78 -6.23 12.42 7.92
N CYS A 79 -6.44 11.56 6.91
CA CYS A 79 -6.89 10.18 7.09
C CYS A 79 -5.84 9.26 7.74
N LEU A 80 -4.53 9.54 7.57
CA LEU A 80 -3.44 8.75 8.17
C LEU A 80 -2.83 9.42 9.41
N ARG A 81 -3.16 10.70 9.63
CA ARG A 81 -2.76 11.49 10.81
C ARG A 81 -3.54 11.08 12.06
N GLY A 82 -4.73 10.51 11.88
CA GLY A 82 -5.60 9.99 12.94
C GLY A 82 -5.26 8.57 13.42
N LEU A 83 -4.35 7.87 12.75
CA LEU A 83 -3.69 6.67 13.27
C LEU A 83 -2.61 7.13 14.27
N HIS A 84 -3.00 7.80 15.34
CA HIS A 84 -2.11 8.16 16.45
C HIS A 84 -2.23 7.04 17.51
N PRO A 85 -1.14 6.68 18.22
CA PRO A 85 -1.17 5.59 19.20
C PRO A 85 -2.11 5.81 20.40
N ASP A 86 -2.60 7.03 20.63
CA ASP A 86 -3.30 7.41 21.87
C ASP A 86 -4.77 6.97 21.95
N THR A 87 -5.26 6.18 20.98
CA THR A 87 -6.63 5.65 20.99
C THR A 87 -6.57 4.16 20.66
N ASP A 88 -6.63 3.32 21.69
CA ASP A 88 -6.53 1.85 21.62
C ASP A 88 -7.68 1.15 20.85
N ALA A 89 -8.56 1.90 20.19
CA ALA A 89 -9.58 1.35 19.31
C ALA A 89 -9.76 2.27 18.10
N ILE A 90 -9.59 1.72 16.90
CA ILE A 90 -10.04 2.37 15.67
C ILE A 90 -11.56 2.52 15.80
N ASP A 91 -12.04 3.76 15.87
CA ASP A 91 -13.47 4.04 15.98
C ASP A 91 -14.20 3.68 14.68
N GLU A 92 -15.51 3.38 14.79
CA GLU A 92 -16.36 3.02 13.65
C GLU A 92 -16.36 4.12 12.58
N GLU A 93 -16.30 5.39 13.00
CA GLU A 93 -16.20 6.55 12.12
C GLU A 93 -14.88 6.58 11.32
N GLN A 94 -13.77 6.14 11.95
CA GLN A 94 -12.47 6.06 11.28
C GLN A 94 -12.43 4.90 10.27
N LEU A 95 -13.05 3.76 10.59
CA LEU A 95 -13.22 2.65 9.66
C LEU A 95 -14.09 3.04 8.47
N GLU A 96 -15.18 3.78 8.70
CA GLU A 96 -16.06 4.27 7.63
C GLU A 96 -15.30 5.24 6.71
N LEU A 97 -14.50 6.15 7.27
CA LEU A 97 -13.68 7.08 6.50
C LEU A 97 -12.64 6.34 5.64
N ALA A 98 -11.93 5.36 6.22
CA ALA A 98 -10.97 4.54 5.50
C ALA A 98 -11.63 3.69 4.40
N TYR A 99 -12.82 3.12 4.68
CA TYR A 99 -13.60 2.38 3.70
C TYR A 99 -14.07 3.28 2.56
N ARG A 100 -14.55 4.49 2.86
CA ARG A 100 -14.97 5.46 1.85
C ARG A 100 -13.79 5.90 0.98
N PHE A 101 -12.64 6.18 1.59
CA PHE A 101 -11.42 6.52 0.87
C PHE A 101 -11.02 5.38 -0.10
N ARG A 102 -10.96 4.14 0.41
CA ARG A 102 -10.65 2.97 -0.40
C ARG A 102 -11.66 2.77 -1.53
N SER A 103 -12.95 2.93 -1.25
CA SER A 103 -14.01 2.75 -2.24
C SER A 103 -13.92 3.77 -3.37
N VAL A 104 -13.66 5.04 -3.04
CA VAL A 104 -13.45 6.10 -4.03
C VAL A 104 -12.19 5.84 -4.85
N HIS A 105 -11.08 5.48 -4.21
CA HIS A 105 -9.83 5.15 -4.92
C HIS A 105 -9.99 3.91 -5.82
N LEU A 106 -10.67 2.88 -5.35
CA LEU A 106 -10.95 1.67 -6.12
C LEU A 106 -11.82 2.00 -7.34
N CYS A 107 -12.88 2.81 -7.19
CA CYS A 107 -13.69 3.28 -8.31
C CYS A 107 -12.86 4.05 -9.35
N HIS A 108 -11.99 4.96 -8.91
CA HIS A 108 -11.08 5.66 -9.80
C HIS A 108 -10.11 4.72 -10.52
N TRP A 109 -9.56 3.73 -9.82
CA TRP A 109 -8.67 2.74 -10.42
C TRP A 109 -9.39 1.86 -11.44
N CYS A 110 -10.58 1.34 -11.10
CA CYS A 110 -11.41 0.58 -12.03
C CYS A 110 -11.76 1.40 -13.27
N PHE A 111 -12.12 2.67 -13.10
CA PHE A 111 -12.43 3.57 -14.20
C PHE A 111 -11.20 3.84 -15.09
N ARG A 112 -10.03 4.08 -14.49
CA ARG A 112 -8.77 4.25 -15.24
C ARG A 112 -8.36 2.98 -15.98
N ALA A 113 -8.46 1.83 -15.33
CA ALA A 113 -8.17 0.54 -15.97
C ALA A 113 -9.13 0.26 -17.13
N TRP A 114 -10.41 0.61 -16.98
CA TRP A 114 -11.41 0.51 -18.04
C TRP A 114 -11.10 1.42 -19.23
N LEU A 115 -10.68 2.67 -18.98
CA LEU A 115 -10.20 3.59 -20.00
C LEU A 115 -8.99 3.02 -20.76
N GLN A 116 -7.98 2.55 -20.02
CA GLN A 116 -6.77 1.96 -20.60
C GLN A 116 -7.07 0.72 -21.45
N TYR A 117 -7.99 -0.13 -21.00
CA TYR A 117 -8.44 -1.29 -21.76
C TYR A 117 -9.02 -0.88 -23.13
N HIS A 118 -9.90 0.11 -23.17
CA HIS A 118 -10.48 0.56 -24.44
C HIS A 118 -9.48 1.31 -25.33
N GLU A 119 -8.47 1.97 -24.77
CA GLU A 119 -7.37 2.51 -25.57
C GLU A 119 -6.55 1.39 -26.21
N GLN A 120 -6.21 0.35 -25.45
CA GLN A 120 -5.50 -0.82 -25.97
C GLN A 120 -6.31 -1.55 -27.04
N GLU A 121 -7.60 -1.74 -26.82
CA GLU A 121 -8.51 -2.35 -27.79
C GLU A 121 -8.53 -1.58 -29.12
N LYS A 122 -8.56 -0.24 -29.08
CA LYS A 122 -8.47 0.58 -30.30
C LYS A 122 -7.15 0.41 -31.02
N VAL A 123 -6.04 0.33 -30.29
CA VAL A 123 -4.70 0.10 -30.86
C VAL A 123 -4.62 -1.28 -31.50
N GLU A 124 -5.12 -2.32 -30.84
CA GLU A 124 -5.16 -3.68 -31.37
C GLU A 124 -6.04 -3.79 -32.62
N GLN A 125 -7.22 -3.17 -32.61
CA GLN A 125 -8.10 -3.12 -33.79
C GLN A 125 -7.43 -2.39 -34.96
N ALA A 126 -6.70 -1.30 -34.70
CA ALA A 126 -5.95 -0.60 -35.74
C ALA A 126 -4.83 -1.47 -36.32
N LEU A 127 -4.05 -2.14 -35.46
CA LEU A 127 -2.99 -3.07 -35.86
C LEU A 127 -3.54 -4.25 -36.66
N PHE A 128 -4.67 -4.82 -36.24
CA PHE A 128 -5.31 -5.93 -36.93
C PHE A 128 -5.79 -5.50 -38.33
N ARG A 129 -6.43 -4.33 -38.46
CA ARG A 129 -6.85 -3.78 -39.76
C ARG A 129 -5.66 -3.53 -40.69
N GLU A 130 -4.55 -3.04 -40.15
CA GLU A 130 -3.34 -2.79 -40.93
C GLU A 130 -2.71 -4.10 -41.44
N ARG A 131 -2.67 -5.15 -40.60
CA ARG A 131 -2.24 -6.50 -41.02
C ARG A 131 -3.14 -7.10 -42.10
N LEU A 132 -4.47 -6.89 -41.99
CA LEU A 132 -5.42 -7.35 -43.01
C LEU A 132 -5.13 -6.70 -44.37
N ARG A 133 -4.91 -5.38 -44.40
CA ARG A 133 -4.56 -4.63 -45.61
C ARG A 133 -3.24 -5.06 -46.23
N GLN A 134 -2.28 -5.48 -45.41
CA GLN A 134 -0.98 -6.00 -45.89
C GLN A 134 -1.12 -7.40 -46.49
N ALA A 135 -2.05 -8.23 -46.01
CA ALA A 135 -2.31 -9.56 -46.53
C ALA A 135 -3.18 -9.56 -47.81
N GLU A 136 -3.93 -8.48 -48.05
CA GLU A 136 -4.73 -8.27 -49.27
C GLU A 136 -3.92 -7.69 -50.44
N ARG A 137 -2.64 -7.33 -50.23
CA ARG A 137 -1.70 -6.89 -51.28
C ARG A 137 -0.81 -8.05 -51.74
#